data_AF-A0A7S0PT43-F1
#
_entry.id   AF-A0A7S0PT43-F1
#
_cell.length_a   1.000
_cell.length_b   1.000
_cell.length_c   1.000
_cell.angle_alpha   90.00
_cell.angle_beta   90.00
_cell.angle_gamma   90.00
#
_symmetry.space_group_name_H-M   'P 1'
#
loop_
_entity.id
_entity.type
_entity.pdbx_description
1 polymer ?
#
loop_
_entity_poly.entity_id
_entity_poly.type
_entity_poly.pdbx_seq_one_letter_code
_entity_poly.pdbx_strand_id
1 'polypeptide(L)'
;NWNNHIGLPLTVLHLETDHEVVILEMGMNHSGEIAFLCEIAPPHVSIITNVGSAHMEHMGSIEAIAMEKGTVARALGTEGTLVIPANCAYLDDYRSTTQGSILAVGNDDSPVRAENLV
;
A
#
# COMPACT_ATOMS: atom_id res chain seq x y z
N ASN A 1 -7.49 10.04 12.01
CA ASN A 1 -6.14 9.55 11.67
C ASN A 1 -5.51 10.52 10.68
N TRP A 2 -4.17 10.63 10.59
CA TRP A 2 -3.46 11.58 9.71
C TRP A 2 -3.05 10.94 8.38
N ASN A 3 -4.01 10.32 7.72
CA ASN A 3 -3.78 9.38 6.61
C ASN A 3 -4.65 9.69 5.37
N ASN A 4 -5.30 10.85 5.34
CA ASN A 4 -6.21 11.27 4.27
C ASN A 4 -5.73 12.56 3.61
N HIS A 5 -6.54 13.11 2.69
CA HIS A 5 -6.22 14.30 1.90
C HIS A 5 -5.96 15.58 2.72
N ILE A 6 -6.23 15.59 4.03
CA ILE A 6 -5.89 16.70 4.94
C ILE A 6 -4.71 16.31 5.82
N GLY A 7 -4.80 15.18 6.50
CA GLY A 7 -3.82 14.77 7.50
C GLY A 7 -2.46 14.44 6.90
N LEU A 8 -2.42 13.76 5.76
CA LEU A 8 -1.17 13.34 5.15
C LEU A 8 -0.31 14.52 4.65
N PRO A 9 -0.85 15.52 3.90
CA PRO A 9 -0.09 16.72 3.56
C PRO A 9 0.47 17.44 4.78
N LEU A 10 -0.30 17.51 5.87
CA LEU A 10 0.21 18.13 7.08
C LEU A 10 1.38 17.33 7.64
N THR A 11 1.30 15.99 7.71
CA THR A 11 2.44 15.16 8.12
C THR A 11 3.68 15.42 7.25
N VAL A 12 3.51 15.50 5.94
CA VAL A 12 4.61 15.78 4.98
C VAL A 12 5.22 17.18 5.22
N LEU A 13 4.39 18.18 5.50
CA LEU A 13 4.86 19.55 5.77
C LEU A 13 5.63 19.69 7.09
N HIS A 14 5.51 18.73 8.01
CA HIS A 14 6.29 18.69 9.26
C HIS A 14 7.63 17.97 9.11
N LEU A 15 8.01 17.50 7.92
CA LEU A 15 9.30 16.84 7.72
C LEU A 15 10.46 17.85 7.81
N GLU A 16 11.46 17.51 8.59
CA GLU A 16 12.75 18.20 8.70
C GLU A 16 13.80 17.57 7.78
N THR A 17 14.88 18.31 7.49
CA THR A 17 15.91 17.90 6.53
C THR A 17 16.80 16.75 6.99
N ASP A 18 16.78 16.42 8.28
CA ASP A 18 17.51 15.31 8.89
C ASP A 18 16.71 14.00 8.91
N HIS A 19 15.42 14.02 8.52
CA HIS A 19 14.65 12.80 8.32
C HIS A 19 15.12 12.04 7.07
N GLU A 20 15.67 10.84 7.27
CA GLU A 20 16.13 9.97 6.16
C GLU A 20 15.01 9.06 5.63
N VAL A 21 14.01 8.75 6.46
CA VAL A 21 12.89 7.86 6.13
C VAL A 21 11.61 8.41 6.73
N VAL A 22 10.51 8.34 5.96
CA VAL A 22 9.15 8.60 6.44
C VAL A 22 8.27 7.40 6.16
N ILE A 23 7.44 7.02 7.12
CA ILE A 23 6.43 5.98 6.97
C ILE A 23 5.06 6.66 7.04
N LEU A 24 4.31 6.59 5.94
CA LEU A 24 3.02 7.24 5.79
C LEU A 24 1.92 6.19 5.61
N GLU A 25 0.87 6.30 6.40
CA GLU A 25 -0.35 5.51 6.21
C GLU A 25 -1.22 6.16 5.13
N MET A 26 -1.63 5.38 4.12
CA MET A 26 -2.48 5.84 3.02
C MET A 26 -3.90 5.29 3.21
N GLY A 27 -4.79 6.11 3.77
CA GLY A 27 -6.19 5.76 4.05
C GLY A 27 -7.12 6.15 2.91
N MET A 28 -8.22 5.39 2.75
CA MET A 28 -9.27 5.71 1.78
C MET A 28 -10.65 5.33 2.31
N ASN A 29 -11.66 6.05 1.86
CA ASN A 29 -13.07 5.70 1.90
C ASN A 29 -13.64 5.52 0.50
N HIS A 30 -13.11 6.24 -0.50
CA HIS A 30 -13.60 6.22 -1.87
C HIS A 30 -12.48 5.95 -2.87
N SER A 31 -12.88 5.48 -4.06
CA SER A 31 -11.97 5.29 -5.18
C SER A 31 -11.27 6.59 -5.59
N GLY A 32 -9.97 6.50 -5.88
CA GLY A 32 -9.11 7.61 -6.29
C GLY A 32 -8.43 8.36 -5.15
N GLU A 33 -8.79 8.11 -3.89
CA GLU A 33 -8.18 8.82 -2.76
C GLU A 33 -6.70 8.41 -2.58
N ILE A 34 -6.36 7.12 -2.71
CA ILE A 34 -4.97 6.66 -2.60
C ILE A 34 -4.10 7.25 -3.71
N ALA A 35 -4.64 7.40 -4.93
CA ALA A 35 -3.90 8.01 -6.03
C ALA A 35 -3.47 9.43 -5.67
N PHE A 36 -4.39 10.22 -5.14
CA PHE A 36 -4.11 11.57 -4.69
C PHE A 36 -3.06 11.61 -3.56
N LEU A 37 -3.13 10.68 -2.60
CA LEU A 37 -2.13 10.61 -1.54
C LEU A 37 -0.73 10.23 -2.06
N CYS A 38 -0.65 9.34 -3.05
CA CYS A 38 0.60 9.00 -3.72
C CYS A 38 1.18 10.16 -4.55
N GLU A 39 0.35 11.08 -5.07
CA GLU A 39 0.84 12.31 -5.71
C GLU A 39 1.48 13.27 -4.68
N ILE A 40 0.92 13.36 -3.48
CA ILE A 40 1.47 14.18 -2.39
C ILE A 40 2.79 13.60 -1.87
N ALA A 41 2.84 12.29 -1.68
CA ALA A 41 4.01 11.58 -1.20
C ALA A 41 4.30 10.33 -2.05
N PRO A 42 5.05 10.49 -3.15
CA PRO A 42 5.41 9.38 -4.03
C PRO A 42 6.20 8.29 -3.28
N PRO A 43 5.75 7.02 -3.31
CA PRO A 43 6.39 5.97 -2.54
C PRO A 43 7.61 5.39 -3.27
N HIS A 44 8.68 5.12 -2.51
CA HIS A 44 9.76 4.22 -2.92
C HIS A 44 9.45 2.77 -2.53
N VAL A 45 8.73 2.58 -1.42
CA VAL A 45 8.26 1.29 -0.92
C VAL A 45 6.79 1.43 -0.55
N SER A 46 5.97 0.50 -1.01
CA SER A 46 4.54 0.44 -0.69
C SER A 46 4.25 -0.85 0.06
N ILE A 47 3.34 -0.80 1.04
CA ILE A 47 2.94 -1.98 1.82
C ILE A 47 1.41 -2.11 1.77
N ILE A 48 0.93 -3.27 1.32
CA ILE A 48 -0.48 -3.67 1.46
C ILE A 48 -0.52 -4.73 2.54
N THR A 49 -1.04 -4.40 3.72
CA THR A 49 -1.09 -5.34 4.85
C THR A 49 -2.21 -6.38 4.72
N ASN A 50 -3.34 -6.01 4.12
CA ASN A 50 -4.44 -6.90 3.77
C ASN A 50 -5.38 -6.25 2.74
N VAL A 51 -6.18 -7.10 2.09
CA VAL A 51 -7.37 -6.71 1.33
C VAL A 51 -8.56 -7.37 2.01
N GLY A 52 -9.24 -6.61 2.86
CA GLY A 52 -10.43 -7.05 3.61
C GLY A 52 -11.68 -6.26 3.27
N SER A 53 -12.71 -6.39 4.10
CA SER A 53 -14.02 -5.75 3.94
C SER A 53 -14.11 -4.31 4.48
N ALA A 54 -13.00 -3.74 4.96
CA ALA A 54 -13.00 -2.35 5.42
C ALA A 54 -13.42 -1.41 4.28
N HIS A 55 -14.27 -0.43 4.59
CA HIS A 55 -14.84 0.54 3.63
C HIS A 55 -15.81 -0.06 2.60
N MET A 56 -16.30 -1.30 2.79
CA MET A 56 -17.26 -1.94 1.87
C MET A 56 -18.52 -1.08 1.62
N GLU A 57 -19.03 -0.38 2.63
CA GLU A 57 -20.21 0.49 2.48
C GLU A 57 -20.03 1.59 1.42
N HIS A 58 -18.80 2.07 1.25
CA HIS A 58 -18.46 3.14 0.31
C HIS A 58 -17.93 2.59 -1.03
N MET A 59 -17.21 1.46 -0.97
CA MET A 59 -16.54 0.86 -2.13
C MET A 59 -17.42 -0.12 -2.91
N GLY A 60 -18.47 -0.66 -2.29
CA GLY A 60 -19.44 -1.56 -2.90
C GLY A 60 -18.97 -3.02 -3.06
N SER A 61 -17.67 -3.29 -3.16
CA SER A 61 -17.15 -4.67 -3.26
C SER A 61 -15.71 -4.82 -2.78
N ILE A 62 -15.27 -6.06 -2.49
CA ILE A 62 -13.88 -6.35 -2.12
C ILE A 62 -12.94 -6.12 -3.30
N GLU A 63 -13.39 -6.41 -4.52
CA GLU A 63 -12.64 -6.13 -5.74
C GLU A 63 -12.39 -4.63 -5.89
N ALA A 64 -13.39 -3.78 -5.61
CA ALA A 64 -13.21 -2.33 -5.63
C ALA A 64 -12.20 -1.87 -4.57
N ILE A 65 -12.25 -2.43 -3.36
CA ILE A 65 -11.26 -2.18 -2.30
C ILE A 65 -9.86 -2.62 -2.75
N ALA A 66 -9.74 -3.79 -3.37
CA ALA A 66 -8.48 -4.33 -3.88
C ALA A 66 -7.89 -3.45 -4.97
N MET A 67 -8.72 -3.00 -5.92
CA MET A 67 -8.29 -2.12 -7.01
C MET A 67 -7.79 -0.78 -6.48
N GLU A 68 -8.50 -0.18 -5.52
CA GLU A 68 -8.09 1.07 -4.89
C GLU A 68 -6.79 0.91 -4.10
N LYS A 69 -6.69 -0.12 -3.24
CA LYS A 69 -5.45 -0.44 -2.52
C LYS A 69 -4.28 -0.69 -3.48
N GLY A 70 -4.52 -1.36 -4.60
CA GLY A 70 -3.52 -1.61 -5.64
C GLY A 70 -2.93 -0.34 -6.26
N THR A 71 -3.52 0.84 -6.02
CA THR A 71 -2.94 2.11 -6.46
C THR A 71 -1.55 2.35 -5.88
N VAL A 72 -1.28 1.94 -4.62
CA VAL A 72 0.08 2.09 -4.06
C VAL A 72 1.11 1.23 -4.79
N ALA A 73 0.70 0.12 -5.41
CA ALA A 73 1.57 -0.72 -6.23
C ALA A 73 1.85 -0.09 -7.60
N ARG A 74 0.82 0.52 -8.21
CA ARG A 74 0.94 1.22 -9.50
C ARG A 74 1.71 2.53 -9.41
N ALA A 75 1.70 3.17 -8.25
CA ALA A 75 2.44 4.40 -7.99
C ALA A 75 3.97 4.20 -7.84
N LEU A 76 4.43 2.95 -7.70
CA LEU A 76 5.86 2.64 -7.62
C LEU A 76 6.55 2.83 -8.97
N GLY A 77 7.73 3.46 -8.94
CA GLY A 77 8.67 3.44 -10.08
C GLY A 77 9.36 2.09 -10.26
N THR A 78 10.22 1.98 -11.27
CA THR A 78 10.93 0.73 -11.61
C THR A 78 11.84 0.19 -10.50
N GLU A 79 12.40 1.09 -9.69
CA GLU A 79 13.23 0.74 -8.52
C GLU A 79 12.39 0.54 -7.24
N GLY A 80 11.07 0.69 -7.34
CA GLY A 80 10.17 0.58 -6.21
C GLY A 80 9.95 -0.86 -5.76
N THR A 81 9.49 -1.03 -4.52
CA THR A 81 9.14 -2.36 -3.98
C THR A 81 7.75 -2.35 -3.36
N LEU A 82 6.91 -3.29 -3.77
CA LEU A 82 5.65 -3.60 -3.09
C LEU A 82 5.88 -4.76 -2.12
N VAL A 83 5.56 -4.55 -0.84
CA VAL A 83 5.51 -5.59 0.19
C VAL A 83 4.06 -5.99 0.41
N ILE A 84 3.77 -7.30 0.36
CA ILE A 84 2.39 -7.80 0.41
C ILE A 84 2.33 -9.25 0.94
N PRO A 85 1.29 -9.65 1.68
CA PRO A 85 1.07 -11.04 2.05
C PRO A 85 1.05 -11.96 0.82
N ALA A 86 1.81 -13.05 0.91
CA ALA A 86 1.93 -14.04 -0.16
C ALA A 86 0.62 -14.76 -0.48
N ASN A 87 -0.32 -14.77 0.46
CA ASN A 87 -1.66 -15.34 0.31
C ASN A 87 -2.72 -14.30 -0.10
N CYS A 88 -2.33 -13.08 -0.48
CA CYS A 88 -3.28 -12.10 -1.00
C CYS A 88 -3.90 -12.60 -2.32
N ALA A 89 -5.23 -12.67 -2.39
CA ALA A 89 -5.96 -13.13 -3.58
C ALA A 89 -5.71 -12.28 -4.83
N TYR A 90 -5.30 -11.02 -4.66
CA TYR A 90 -5.04 -10.05 -5.73
C TYR A 90 -3.55 -9.88 -6.05
N LEU A 91 -2.69 -10.76 -5.53
CA LEU A 91 -1.24 -10.67 -5.72
C LEU A 91 -0.85 -10.65 -7.20
N ASP A 92 -1.45 -11.51 -8.02
CA ASP A 92 -1.15 -11.61 -9.45
C ASP A 92 -1.61 -10.37 -10.23
N ASP A 93 -2.74 -9.79 -9.86
CA ASP A 93 -3.20 -8.52 -10.43
C ASP A 93 -2.18 -7.40 -10.16
N TYR A 94 -1.67 -7.33 -8.93
CA TYR A 94 -0.63 -6.35 -8.59
C TYR A 94 0.69 -6.64 -9.30
N ARG A 95 1.09 -7.91 -9.46
CA ARG A 95 2.26 -8.30 -10.30
C ARG A 95 2.12 -7.82 -11.73
N SER A 96 0.93 -7.86 -12.29
CA SER A 96 0.69 -7.45 -13.68
C SER A 96 0.67 -5.93 -13.89
N THR A 97 0.52 -5.14 -12.81
CA THR A 97 0.28 -3.69 -12.90
C THR A 97 1.36 -2.80 -12.28
N THR A 98 2.19 -3.32 -11.37
CA THR A 98 3.32 -2.56 -10.83
C THR A 98 4.49 -2.53 -11.81
N GLN A 99 5.28 -1.44 -11.79
CA GLN A 99 6.57 -1.38 -12.48
C GLN A 99 7.72 -1.82 -11.57
N GLY A 100 7.49 -1.87 -10.26
CA GLY A 100 8.49 -2.22 -9.26
C GLY A 100 8.59 -3.72 -9.01
N SER A 101 9.47 -4.07 -8.08
CA SER A 101 9.59 -5.45 -7.59
C SER A 101 8.51 -5.76 -6.55
N ILE A 102 8.20 -7.05 -6.36
CA ILE A 102 7.26 -7.51 -5.33
C ILE A 102 7.98 -8.42 -4.35
N LEU A 103 7.90 -8.07 -3.08
CA LEU A 103 8.31 -8.87 -1.94
C LEU A 103 7.05 -9.49 -1.29
N ALA A 104 6.78 -10.74 -1.63
CA ALA A 104 5.73 -11.52 -0.97
C ALA A 104 6.20 -11.97 0.42
N VAL A 105 5.32 -11.90 1.42
CA VAL A 105 5.64 -12.23 2.82
C VAL A 105 4.66 -13.23 3.43
N GLY A 106 5.16 -14.10 4.30
CA GLY A 106 4.34 -14.88 5.24
C GLY A 106 3.93 -16.29 4.82
N ASN A 107 4.31 -16.80 3.63
CA ASN A 107 4.21 -18.24 3.32
C ASN A 107 5.58 -18.93 3.38
N ASP A 108 5.60 -20.26 3.32
CA ASP A 108 6.84 -21.06 3.45
C ASP A 108 7.89 -20.71 2.39
N ASP A 109 7.45 -20.37 1.18
CA ASP A 109 8.31 -19.97 0.07
C ASP A 109 8.73 -18.48 0.10
N SER A 110 8.20 -17.69 1.06
CA SER A 110 8.54 -16.27 1.16
C SER A 110 9.91 -16.07 1.80
N PRO A 111 10.70 -15.09 1.31
CA PRO A 111 11.97 -14.71 1.92
C PRO A 111 11.79 -14.10 3.32
N VAL A 112 10.61 -13.55 3.61
CA VAL A 112 10.21 -13.06 4.93
C VAL A 112 9.01 -13.88 5.40
N ARG A 113 9.19 -14.68 6.45
CA ARG A 113 8.15 -15.52 7.04
C ARG A 113 8.35 -15.67 8.55
N ALA A 114 7.30 -16.04 9.26
CA ALA A 114 7.38 -16.43 10.66
C ALA A 114 7.56 -17.96 10.76
N GLU A 115 8.36 -18.41 11.72
CA GLU A 115 8.61 -19.83 11.99
C GLU A 115 8.27 -20.14 13.45
N ASN A 116 7.95 -21.40 13.76
CA ASN A 116 7.58 -21.85 15.12
C ASN A 116 6.34 -21.12 15.68
N LEU A 117 5.29 -20.98 14.87
CA LEU A 117 4.01 -20.44 15.33
C LEU A 117 3.41 -21.37 16.40
N VAL A 118 3.14 -20.82 17.60
CA VAL A 118 2.55 -21.52 18.76
C VAL A 118 1.05 -21.25 18.82
#